data_AF-A0A529SV22-F1
#
_entry.id   AF-A0A529SV22-F1
#
_cell.length_a   1.000
_cell.length_b   1.000
_cell.length_c   1.000
_cell.angle_alpha   90.00
_cell.angle_beta   90.00
_cell.angle_gamma   90.00
#
_symmetry.space_group_name_H-M   'P 1'
#
loop_
_entity.id
_entity.type
_entity.pdbx_description
1 polymer ?
#
loop_
_entity_poly.entity_id
_entity_poly.type
_entity_poly.pdbx_seq_one_letter_code
_entity_poly.pdbx_strand_id
1 'polypeptide(L)'
;GTLLTDLKASIYRISVGFLIASVLAIPIGVLIGSFRTWEAAIEPLVDFIRYMPVVAFVPLSILWAGTSDVQKFLIIFIGTFFQQVLMMMDNVKRVPADFVGLGRTLGLPDRKILTRIVVPSALPGIWDTLRISLGWAWTWLVLAELVAATSGLGYRITVSQRYFQTNTIIGYILLLGILGLITDQVMKALGKVLFRQDSRS
;
A
#
# COMPACT_ATOMS: atom_id res chain seq x y z
N GLY A 1 -1.37 29.18 -6.30
CA GLY A 1 0.08 29.06 -6.04
C GLY A 1 0.58 27.70 -6.50
N THR A 2 1.81 27.64 -6.99
CA THR A 2 2.45 26.41 -7.53
C THR A 2 2.47 25.26 -6.52
N LEU A 3 2.76 25.57 -5.24
CA LEU A 3 2.81 24.60 -4.14
C LEU A 3 1.51 23.81 -3.97
N LEU A 4 0.36 24.47 -4.07
CA LEU A 4 -0.94 23.82 -3.89
C LEU A 4 -1.24 22.84 -5.04
N THR A 5 -0.84 23.19 -6.26
CA THR A 5 -0.99 22.32 -7.44
C THR A 5 -0.12 21.08 -7.30
N ASP A 6 1.14 21.25 -6.88
CA ASP A 6 2.08 20.15 -6.69
C ASP A 6 1.64 19.23 -5.53
N LEU A 7 1.16 19.82 -4.43
CA LEU A 7 0.60 19.08 -3.31
C LEU A 7 -0.59 18.20 -3.74
N LYS A 8 -1.54 18.78 -4.48
CA LYS A 8 -2.72 18.05 -4.99
C LYS A 8 -2.31 16.92 -5.93
N ALA A 9 -1.34 17.15 -6.80
CA ALA A 9 -0.84 16.12 -7.72
C ALA A 9 -0.22 14.93 -6.95
N SER A 10 0.64 15.20 -5.97
CA SER A 10 1.28 14.16 -5.16
C SER A 10 0.26 13.35 -4.36
N ILE A 11 -0.69 14.01 -3.69
CA ILE A 11 -1.78 13.35 -2.95
C ILE A 11 -2.65 12.50 -3.89
N TYR A 12 -3.03 13.05 -5.05
CA TYR A 12 -3.82 12.31 -6.04
C TYR A 12 -3.12 11.03 -6.49
N ARG A 13 -1.83 11.12 -6.83
CA ARG A 13 -1.05 9.97 -7.32
C ARG A 13 -0.88 8.87 -6.29
N ILE A 14 -0.53 9.22 -5.05
CA ILE A 14 -0.41 8.23 -3.99
C ILE A 14 -1.75 7.60 -3.67
N SER A 15 -2.84 8.38 -3.58
CA SER A 15 -4.16 7.84 -3.30
C SER A 15 -4.61 6.85 -4.38
N VAL A 16 -4.45 7.18 -5.66
CA VAL A 16 -4.86 6.29 -6.76
C VAL A 16 -3.99 5.03 -6.81
N GLY A 17 -2.66 5.18 -6.83
CA GLY A 17 -1.74 4.05 -6.91
C GLY A 17 -1.88 3.09 -5.72
N PHE A 18 -1.98 3.64 -4.51
CA PHE A 18 -2.17 2.84 -3.29
C PHE A 18 -3.54 2.16 -3.24
N LEU A 19 -4.61 2.84 -3.66
CA LEU A 19 -5.96 2.27 -3.63
C LEU A 19 -6.07 1.11 -4.63
N ILE A 20 -5.53 1.25 -5.84
CA ILE A 20 -5.48 0.16 -6.83
C ILE A 20 -4.69 -1.03 -6.26
N ALA A 21 -3.52 -0.79 -5.67
CA ALA A 21 -2.72 -1.84 -5.05
C ALA A 21 -3.50 -2.52 -3.92
N SER A 22 -4.16 -1.76 -3.05
CA SER A 22 -4.88 -2.28 -1.90
C SER A 22 -6.11 -3.09 -2.27
N VAL A 23 -6.93 -2.59 -3.21
CA VAL A 23 -8.14 -3.25 -3.67
C VAL A 23 -7.83 -4.61 -4.30
N LEU A 24 -6.67 -4.76 -4.93
CA LEU A 24 -6.21 -6.04 -5.50
C LEU A 24 -5.48 -6.90 -4.47
N ALA A 25 -4.63 -6.31 -3.61
CA ALA A 25 -3.80 -7.03 -2.67
C ALA A 25 -4.61 -7.70 -1.55
N ILE A 26 -5.67 -7.03 -1.05
CA ILE A 26 -6.52 -7.56 0.02
C ILE A 26 -7.19 -8.89 -0.40
N PRO A 27 -7.98 -8.97 -1.49
CA PRO A 27 -8.63 -10.23 -1.84
C PRO A 27 -7.63 -11.32 -2.20
N ILE A 28 -6.54 -10.99 -2.90
CA ILE A 28 -5.50 -11.97 -3.25
C ILE A 28 -4.82 -12.50 -1.98
N GLY A 29 -4.38 -11.63 -1.08
CA GLY A 29 -3.77 -12.04 0.18
C GLY A 29 -4.71 -12.86 1.06
N VAL A 30 -6.00 -12.51 1.12
CA VAL A 30 -7.02 -13.28 1.84
C VAL A 30 -7.18 -14.68 1.25
N LEU A 31 -7.20 -14.82 -0.09
CA LEU A 31 -7.30 -16.12 -0.76
C LEU A 31 -6.08 -16.99 -0.49
N ILE A 32 -4.87 -16.42 -0.63
CA ILE A 32 -3.60 -17.11 -0.36
C ILE A 32 -3.55 -17.56 1.10
N GLY A 33 -3.93 -16.71 2.05
CA GLY A 33 -3.93 -17.04 3.48
C GLY A 33 -4.98 -18.08 3.89
N SER A 34 -6.02 -18.29 3.08
CA SER A 34 -7.14 -19.19 3.42
C SER A 34 -7.09 -20.53 2.70
N PHE A 35 -6.48 -20.60 1.52
CA PHE A 35 -6.49 -21.77 0.67
C PHE A 35 -5.07 -22.19 0.27
N ARG A 36 -4.66 -23.38 0.68
CA ARG A 36 -3.34 -23.96 0.38
C ARG A 36 -3.03 -24.07 -1.11
N THR A 37 -4.05 -24.21 -1.96
CA THR A 37 -3.89 -24.21 -3.43
C THR A 37 -3.46 -22.84 -3.97
N TRP A 38 -4.05 -21.77 -3.44
CA TRP A 38 -3.70 -20.40 -3.83
C TRP A 38 -2.34 -20.00 -3.26
N GLU A 39 -2.06 -20.42 -2.03
CA GLU A 39 -0.75 -20.33 -1.39
C GLU A 39 0.35 -20.91 -2.29
N ALA A 40 0.28 -22.20 -2.61
CA ALA A 40 1.30 -22.87 -3.41
C ALA A 40 1.46 -22.30 -4.84
N ALA A 41 0.39 -21.73 -5.42
CA ALA A 41 0.41 -21.21 -6.78
C ALA A 41 0.94 -19.76 -6.88
N ILE A 42 0.59 -18.89 -5.91
CA ILE A 42 0.85 -17.45 -6.01
C ILE A 42 1.98 -17.00 -5.09
N GLU A 43 2.11 -17.58 -3.90
CA GLU A 43 3.14 -17.18 -2.91
C GLU A 43 4.55 -17.21 -3.51
N PRO A 44 5.00 -18.26 -4.25
CA PRO A 44 6.35 -18.26 -4.83
C PRO A 44 6.59 -17.14 -5.85
N LEU A 45 5.57 -16.78 -6.63
CA LEU A 45 5.65 -15.70 -7.62
C LEU A 45 5.73 -14.34 -6.94
N VAL A 46 4.92 -14.11 -5.91
CA VAL A 46 4.93 -12.86 -5.15
C VAL A 46 6.24 -12.70 -4.37
N ASP A 47 6.73 -13.77 -3.76
CA ASP A 47 8.02 -13.80 -3.07
C ASP A 47 9.18 -13.48 -4.02
N PHE A 48 9.18 -14.06 -5.22
CA PHE A 48 10.19 -13.78 -6.22
C PHE A 48 10.20 -12.30 -6.62
N ILE A 49 9.03 -11.74 -6.95
CA ILE A 49 8.92 -10.34 -7.38
C ILE A 49 9.31 -9.37 -6.25
N ARG A 50 9.05 -9.72 -4.99
CA ARG A 50 9.47 -8.88 -3.85
C ARG A 50 10.98 -8.64 -3.81
N TYR A 51 11.80 -9.60 -4.23
CA TYR A 51 13.26 -9.44 -4.26
C TYR A 51 13.74 -8.61 -5.45
N MET A 52 12.87 -8.32 -6.43
CA MET A 52 13.23 -7.47 -7.54
C MET A 52 13.24 -5.99 -7.10
N PRO A 53 14.29 -5.22 -7.43
CA PRO A 53 14.34 -3.81 -7.10
C PRO A 53 13.31 -3.05 -7.93
N VAL A 54 12.28 -2.49 -7.28
CA VAL A 54 11.21 -1.69 -7.92
C VAL A 54 11.79 -0.56 -8.79
N VAL A 55 12.92 0.01 -8.35
CA VAL A 55 13.64 1.07 -9.08
C VAL A 55 14.07 0.63 -10.48
N ALA A 56 14.39 -0.66 -10.68
CA ALA A 56 14.77 -1.19 -11.99
C ALA A 56 13.61 -1.20 -12.99
N PHE A 57 12.36 -1.11 -12.53
CA PHE A 57 11.18 -1.00 -13.39
C PHE A 57 10.91 0.42 -13.87
N VAL A 58 11.61 1.43 -13.35
CA VAL A 58 11.37 2.84 -13.74
C VAL A 58 11.55 3.07 -15.24
N PRO A 59 12.66 2.66 -15.89
CA PRO A 59 12.82 2.87 -17.33
C PRO A 59 11.74 2.14 -18.15
N LEU A 60 11.39 0.90 -17.77
CA LEU A 60 10.34 0.12 -18.42
C LEU A 60 8.96 0.80 -18.29
N SER A 61 8.65 1.32 -17.10
CA SER A 61 7.40 2.03 -16.86
C SER A 61 7.25 3.28 -17.74
N ILE A 62 8.36 3.95 -18.06
CA ILE A 62 8.38 5.10 -18.97
C ILE A 62 8.16 4.64 -20.41
N LEU A 63 8.78 3.53 -20.83
CA LEU A 63 8.59 2.99 -22.18
C LEU A 63 7.14 2.51 -22.41
N TRP A 64 6.50 1.94 -21.41
CA TRP A 64 5.13 1.41 -21.54
C TRP A 64 4.04 2.47 -21.34
N ALA A 65 4.17 3.33 -20.33
CA ALA A 65 3.12 4.27 -19.92
C ALA A 65 3.47 5.74 -20.19
N GLY A 66 4.64 6.01 -20.77
CA GLY A 66 5.16 7.35 -21.00
C GLY A 66 5.52 8.08 -19.70
N THR A 67 5.48 9.41 -19.75
CA THR A 67 5.75 10.29 -18.60
C THR A 67 4.46 10.81 -17.94
N SER A 68 3.31 10.24 -18.31
CA SER A 68 2.00 10.59 -17.74
C SER A 68 1.86 10.15 -16.27
N ASP A 69 0.72 10.45 -15.65
CA ASP A 69 0.40 10.00 -14.29
C ASP A 69 0.28 8.47 -14.19
N VAL A 70 -0.06 7.78 -15.29
CA VAL A 70 -0.15 6.31 -15.36
C VAL A 70 1.18 5.66 -14.95
N GLN A 71 2.30 6.23 -15.38
CA GLN A 71 3.63 5.75 -15.00
C GLN A 71 3.87 5.83 -13.49
N LYS A 72 3.37 6.88 -12.82
CA LYS A 72 3.51 7.04 -11.36
C LYS A 72 2.63 6.04 -10.64
N PHE A 73 1.40 5.83 -11.12
CA PHE A 73 0.51 4.81 -10.55
C PHE A 73 1.14 3.41 -10.64
N LEU A 74 1.77 3.08 -11.77
CA LEU A 74 2.46 1.79 -11.95
C LEU A 74 3.61 1.59 -10.97
N ILE A 75 4.45 2.61 -10.74
CA ILE A 75 5.58 2.49 -9.80
C ILE A 75 5.10 2.34 -8.37
N ILE A 76 4.10 3.12 -7.96
CA ILE A 76 3.48 3.00 -6.64
C ILE A 76 2.87 1.60 -6.50
N PHE A 77 2.12 1.16 -7.52
CA PHE A 77 1.50 -0.16 -7.54
C PHE A 77 2.52 -1.28 -7.39
N ILE A 78 3.55 -1.35 -8.23
CA ILE A 78 4.58 -2.39 -8.17
C ILE A 78 5.31 -2.35 -6.82
N GLY A 79 5.59 -1.15 -6.32
CA GLY A 79 6.30 -0.97 -5.06
C GLY A 79 5.50 -1.36 -3.82
N THR A 80 4.16 -1.35 -3.87
CA THR A 80 3.32 -1.67 -2.71
C THR A 80 2.62 -3.02 -2.84
N PHE A 81 2.09 -3.35 -4.01
CA PHE A 81 1.17 -4.47 -4.23
C PHE A 81 1.73 -5.82 -3.76
N PHE A 82 2.91 -6.23 -4.24
CA PHE A 82 3.44 -7.57 -3.97
C PHE A 82 3.73 -7.79 -2.49
N GLN A 83 4.39 -6.83 -1.85
CA GLN A 83 4.66 -6.88 -0.42
C GLN A 83 3.36 -6.83 0.39
N GLN A 84 2.40 -6.01 -0.02
CA GLN A 84 1.12 -5.90 0.65
C GLN A 84 0.30 -7.20 0.57
N VAL A 85 0.34 -7.93 -0.55
CA VAL A 85 -0.30 -9.26 -0.68
C VAL A 85 0.19 -10.22 0.41
N LEU A 86 1.51 -10.32 0.62
CA LEU A 86 2.10 -11.20 1.63
C LEU A 86 1.71 -10.77 3.05
N MET A 87 1.73 -9.47 3.33
CA MET A 87 1.30 -8.97 4.64
C MET A 87 -0.19 -9.26 4.89
N MET A 88 -1.06 -9.16 3.88
CA MET A 88 -2.47 -9.53 4.01
C MET A 88 -2.65 -11.03 4.25
N MET A 89 -1.90 -11.87 3.55
CA MET A 89 -1.85 -13.32 3.80
C MET A 89 -1.43 -13.62 5.24
N ASP A 90 -0.39 -12.98 5.76
CA ASP A 90 0.10 -13.18 7.12
C ASP A 90 -0.95 -12.79 8.17
N ASN A 91 -1.68 -11.69 7.96
CA ASN A 91 -2.77 -11.30 8.86
C ASN A 91 -3.89 -12.35 8.91
N VAL A 92 -4.21 -12.95 7.76
CA VAL A 92 -5.21 -14.02 7.68
C VAL A 92 -4.72 -15.30 8.35
N LYS A 93 -3.46 -15.70 8.12
CA LYS A 93 -2.85 -16.88 8.74
C LYS A 93 -2.71 -16.75 10.28
N ARG A 94 -2.66 -15.52 10.80
CA ARG A 94 -2.60 -15.25 12.25
C ARG A 94 -3.91 -15.44 12.99
N VAL A 95 -5.04 -15.60 12.29
CA VAL A 95 -6.33 -15.87 12.94
C VAL A 95 -6.26 -17.21 13.70
N PRO A 96 -6.61 -17.25 15.00
CA PRO A 96 -6.55 -18.47 15.80
C PRO A 96 -7.30 -19.64 15.15
N ALA A 97 -6.63 -20.80 15.08
CA ALA A 97 -7.20 -22.02 14.51
C ALA A 97 -8.50 -22.45 15.23
N ASP A 98 -8.64 -22.11 16.51
CA ASP A 98 -9.83 -22.39 17.33
C ASP A 98 -11.09 -21.76 16.74
N PHE A 99 -11.00 -20.53 16.22
CA PHE A 99 -12.16 -19.87 15.58
C PHE A 99 -12.59 -20.60 14.31
N VAL A 100 -11.64 -21.10 13.53
CA VAL A 100 -11.91 -21.92 12.34
C VAL A 100 -12.50 -23.27 12.74
N GLY A 101 -11.97 -23.89 13.79
CA GLY A 101 -12.46 -25.15 14.37
C GLY A 101 -13.91 -25.06 14.83
N LEU A 102 -14.26 -24.00 15.57
CA LEU A 102 -15.63 -23.72 16.01
C LEU A 102 -16.59 -23.54 14.83
N GLY A 103 -16.16 -22.87 13.77
CA GLY A 103 -16.97 -22.76 12.55
C GLY A 103 -17.25 -24.12 11.91
N ARG A 104 -16.26 -25.01 11.90
CA ARG A 104 -16.40 -26.38 11.37
C ARG A 104 -17.29 -27.26 12.24
N THR A 105 -17.21 -27.18 13.57
CA THR A 105 -18.10 -27.94 14.47
C THR A 105 -19.56 -27.51 14.36
N LEU A 106 -19.81 -26.24 14.05
CA LEU A 106 -21.14 -25.72 13.73
C LEU A 106 -21.62 -26.06 12.31
N GLY A 107 -20.87 -26.85 11.54
CA GLY A 107 -21.24 -27.30 10.19
C GLY A 107 -21.21 -26.19 9.14
N LEU A 108 -20.47 -25.09 9.37
CA LEU A 108 -20.35 -24.02 8.39
C LEU A 108 -19.46 -24.46 7.21
N PRO A 109 -19.85 -24.16 5.96
CA PRO A 109 -18.98 -24.34 4.80
C PRO A 109 -17.79 -23.35 4.84
N ASP A 110 -16.66 -23.73 4.24
CA ASP A 110 -15.41 -22.95 4.25
C ASP A 110 -15.60 -21.48 3.81
N ARG A 111 -16.48 -21.22 2.83
CA ARG A 111 -16.81 -19.85 2.40
C ARG A 111 -17.47 -19.02 3.50
N LYS A 112 -18.35 -19.63 4.31
CA LYS A 112 -18.98 -18.95 5.46
C LYS A 112 -17.98 -18.75 6.59
N ILE A 113 -17.11 -19.73 6.83
CA ILE A 113 -16.02 -19.59 7.81
C ILE A 113 -15.11 -18.42 7.40
N LEU A 114 -14.71 -18.36 6.14
CA LEU A 114 -13.89 -17.27 5.61
C LEU A 114 -14.55 -15.90 5.81
N THR A 115 -15.78 -15.74 5.33
CA THR A 115 -16.45 -14.43 5.30
C THR A 115 -17.01 -13.97 6.64
N ARG A 116 -17.36 -14.89 7.55
CA ARG A 116 -17.98 -14.54 8.85
C ARG A 116 -17.06 -14.65 10.05
N ILE A 117 -15.94 -15.36 9.93
CA ILE A 117 -15.01 -15.60 11.04
C ILE A 117 -13.65 -15.03 10.67
N VAL A 118 -12.99 -15.59 9.65
CA VAL A 118 -11.59 -15.28 9.33
C VAL A 118 -11.41 -13.82 8.89
N VAL A 119 -12.18 -13.35 7.91
CA VAL A 119 -12.07 -11.98 7.40
C VAL A 119 -12.36 -10.96 8.51
N PRO A 120 -13.49 -11.03 9.24
CA PRO A 120 -13.75 -10.11 10.36
C PRO A 120 -12.65 -10.11 11.42
N SER A 121 -12.15 -11.27 11.83
CA SER A 121 -11.07 -11.37 12.82
C SER A 121 -9.73 -10.81 12.32
N ALA A 122 -9.46 -10.87 11.00
CA ALA A 122 -8.26 -10.31 10.40
C ALA A 122 -8.36 -8.81 10.08
N LEU A 123 -9.57 -8.23 10.07
CA LEU A 123 -9.79 -6.83 9.68
C LEU A 123 -8.91 -5.81 10.44
N PRO A 124 -8.75 -5.89 11.78
CA PRO A 124 -7.88 -4.96 12.50
C PRO A 124 -6.41 -5.04 12.02
N GLY A 125 -5.89 -6.24 11.80
CA GLY A 125 -4.53 -6.46 11.30
C GLY A 125 -4.35 -6.02 9.84
N ILE A 126 -5.37 -6.25 9.00
CA ILE A 126 -5.43 -5.76 7.62
C ILE A 126 -5.37 -4.23 7.61
N TRP A 127 -6.11 -3.55 8.51
CA TRP A 127 -6.10 -2.10 8.62
C TRP A 127 -4.74 -1.55 9.03
N ASP A 128 -4.11 -2.15 10.05
CA ASP A 128 -2.77 -1.76 10.48
C ASP A 128 -1.75 -1.96 9.36
N THR A 129 -1.90 -3.01 8.57
CA THR A 129 -1.07 -3.28 7.39
C THR A 129 -1.28 -2.25 6.29
N LEU A 130 -2.52 -1.83 6.02
CA LEU A 130 -2.82 -0.74 5.08
C LEU A 130 -2.15 0.56 5.52
N ARG A 131 -2.20 0.87 6.81
CA ARG A 131 -1.54 2.06 7.37
C ARG A 131 -0.02 2.01 7.18
N ILE A 132 0.62 0.88 7.51
CA ILE A 132 2.08 0.72 7.37
C ILE A 132 2.50 0.80 5.89
N SER A 133 1.79 0.09 5.02
CA SER A 133 2.08 0.06 3.57
C SER A 133 1.84 1.40 2.89
N LEU A 134 0.89 2.23 3.37
CA LEU A 134 0.74 3.61 2.91
C LEU A 134 1.99 4.46 3.20
N GLY A 135 2.66 4.21 4.32
CA GLY A 135 3.97 4.82 4.61
C GLY A 135 5.03 4.50 3.56
N TRP A 136 5.07 3.25 3.08
CA TRP A 136 5.96 2.85 1.99
C TRP A 136 5.54 3.40 0.63
N ALA A 137 4.23 3.56 0.39
CA ALA A 137 3.71 4.17 -0.84
C ALA A 137 4.25 5.60 -1.05
N TRP A 138 4.50 6.35 0.03
CA TRP A 138 5.15 7.66 -0.04
C TRP A 138 6.57 7.60 -0.60
N THR A 139 7.36 6.58 -0.25
CA THR A 139 8.70 6.39 -0.80
C THR A 139 8.63 6.17 -2.31
N TRP A 140 7.70 5.34 -2.78
CA TRP A 140 7.53 5.06 -4.21
C TRP A 140 6.95 6.25 -4.98
N LEU A 141 6.06 7.03 -4.37
CA LEU A 141 5.58 8.30 -4.93
C LEU A 141 6.74 9.24 -5.20
N VAL A 142 7.58 9.49 -4.19
CA VAL A 142 8.73 10.40 -4.32
C VAL A 142 9.66 9.92 -5.43
N LEU A 143 9.98 8.63 -5.46
CA LEU A 143 10.81 8.04 -6.50
C LEU A 143 10.22 8.23 -7.91
N ALA A 144 8.92 7.99 -8.07
CA ALA A 144 8.23 8.15 -9.34
C ALA A 144 8.18 9.62 -9.81
N GLU A 145 8.03 10.56 -8.87
CA GLU A 145 8.00 11.99 -9.17
C GLU A 145 9.38 12.58 -9.49
N LEU A 146 10.46 12.04 -8.91
CA LEU A 146 11.82 12.52 -9.15
C LEU A 146 12.28 12.30 -10.59
N VAL A 147 11.86 11.20 -11.23
CA VAL A 147 12.42 10.76 -12.52
C VAL A 147 11.68 11.35 -13.72
N ALA A 148 10.34 11.33 -13.72
CA ALA A 148 9.57 11.55 -14.95
C ALA A 148 8.29 12.36 -14.74
N ALA A 149 8.17 13.15 -13.66
CA ALA A 149 7.01 14.00 -13.45
C ALA A 149 7.24 15.42 -13.98
N THR A 150 6.13 16.10 -14.31
CA THR A 150 6.09 17.52 -14.72
C THR A 150 5.44 18.41 -13.66
N SER A 151 4.97 17.80 -12.57
CA SER A 151 4.32 18.43 -11.41
C SER A 151 4.51 17.53 -10.19
N GLY A 152 4.26 18.03 -8.99
CA GLY A 152 4.38 17.27 -7.74
C GLY A 152 5.56 17.71 -6.87
N LEU A 153 5.53 17.30 -5.61
CA LEU A 153 6.54 17.68 -4.63
C LEU A 153 7.91 17.08 -4.97
N GLY A 154 7.95 15.83 -5.44
CA GLY A 154 9.20 15.21 -5.93
C GLY A 154 9.76 15.92 -7.16
N TYR A 155 8.91 16.33 -8.09
CA TYR A 155 9.35 17.12 -9.25
C TYR A 155 10.01 18.44 -8.84
N ARG A 156 9.46 19.12 -7.82
CA ARG A 156 10.05 20.36 -7.30
C ARG A 156 11.40 20.16 -6.66
N ILE A 157 11.64 19.02 -6.02
CA ILE A 157 12.97 18.64 -5.53
C ILE A 157 13.94 18.56 -6.71
N THR A 158 13.58 17.87 -7.79
CA THR A 158 14.42 17.77 -9.00
C THR A 158 14.70 19.14 -9.63
N VAL A 159 13.70 20.02 -9.68
CA VAL A 159 13.89 21.39 -10.20
C VAL A 159 14.83 22.19 -9.29
N SER A 160 14.62 22.18 -7.97
CA SER A 160 15.48 22.91 -7.02
C SER A 160 16.91 22.36 -6.99
N GLN A 161 17.10 21.07 -7.25
CA GLN A 161 18.42 20.45 -7.38
C GLN A 161 19.21 21.04 -8.55
N ARG A 162 18.57 21.34 -9.69
CA ARG A 162 19.24 21.96 -10.86
C ARG A 162 19.79 23.35 -10.57
N TYR A 163 19.18 24.06 -9.60
CA TYR A 163 19.61 25.40 -9.18
C TYR A 163 20.38 25.39 -7.86
N PHE A 164 20.78 24.22 -7.35
CA PHE A 164 21.48 24.06 -6.07
C PHE A 164 20.80 24.76 -4.88
N GLN A 165 19.47 24.84 -4.90
CA GLN A 165 18.68 25.49 -3.85
C GLN A 165 18.43 24.54 -2.67
N THR A 166 19.47 24.29 -1.88
CA THR A 166 19.43 23.31 -0.77
C THR A 166 18.34 23.60 0.25
N ASN A 167 18.15 24.88 0.63
CA ASN A 167 17.10 25.27 1.58
C ASN A 167 15.70 24.88 1.07
N THR A 168 15.45 25.07 -0.23
CA THR A 168 14.19 24.72 -0.87
C THR A 168 14.00 23.20 -0.93
N ILE A 169 15.05 22.44 -1.23
CA ILE A 169 15.02 20.97 -1.24
C ILE A 169 14.66 20.43 0.15
N ILE A 170 15.33 20.93 1.20
CA ILE A 170 15.04 20.55 2.59
C ILE A 170 13.57 20.88 2.93
N GLY A 171 13.08 22.05 2.51
CA GLY A 171 11.68 22.43 2.70
C GLY A 171 10.69 21.43 2.09
N TYR A 172 10.93 20.97 0.86
CA TYR A 172 10.08 19.96 0.22
C TYR A 172 10.19 18.57 0.87
N ILE A 173 11.38 18.16 1.32
CA ILE A 173 11.58 16.90 2.04
C ILE A 173 10.82 16.92 3.37
N LEU A 174 10.92 18.01 4.13
CA LEU A 174 10.16 18.17 5.38
C LEU A 174 8.65 18.18 5.13
N LEU A 175 8.21 18.86 4.08
CA LEU A 175 6.80 18.89 3.70
C LEU A 175 6.28 17.49 3.37
N LEU A 176 7.02 16.69 2.59
CA LEU A 176 6.70 15.30 2.31
C LEU A 176 6.61 14.46 3.60
N GLY A 177 7.57 14.63 4.52
CA GLY A 177 7.56 13.95 5.81
C GLY A 177 6.32 14.31 6.66
N ILE A 178 5.95 15.59 6.71
CA ILE A 178 4.75 16.06 7.40
C ILE A 178 3.48 15.47 6.77
N LEU A 179 3.39 15.44 5.44
CA LEU A 179 2.23 14.85 4.75
C LEU A 179 2.12 13.35 5.00
N GLY A 180 3.24 12.63 4.94
CA GLY A 180 3.31 11.23 5.33
C GLY A 180 2.77 11.01 6.75
N LEU A 181 3.25 11.79 7.71
CA LEU A 181 2.80 11.74 9.10
C LEU A 181 1.31 12.08 9.25
N ILE A 182 0.81 13.09 8.55
CA ILE A 182 -0.62 13.44 8.55
C ILE A 182 -1.44 12.26 8.02
N THR A 183 -1.05 11.66 6.89
CA THR A 183 -1.77 10.51 6.33
C THR A 183 -1.77 9.31 7.28
N ASP A 184 -0.64 9.04 7.95
CA ASP A 184 -0.54 7.98 8.95
C ASP A 184 -1.46 8.23 10.16
N GLN A 185 -1.50 9.45 10.68
CA GLN A 185 -2.36 9.81 11.80
C GLN A 185 -3.85 9.76 11.45
N VAL A 186 -4.21 10.16 10.22
CA VAL A 186 -5.57 10.03 9.70
C VAL A 186 -5.97 8.55 9.65
N MET A 187 -5.13 7.68 9.09
CA MET A 187 -5.37 6.24 9.06
C MET A 187 -5.49 5.64 10.48
N LYS A 188 -4.66 6.08 11.41
CA LYS A 188 -4.71 5.65 12.82
C LYS A 188 -6.02 6.08 13.49
N ALA A 189 -6.45 7.32 13.28
CA ALA A 189 -7.68 7.86 13.84
C ALA A 189 -8.91 7.13 13.29
N LEU A 190 -8.95 6.89 11.97
CA LEU A 190 -9.99 6.12 11.32
C LEU A 190 -10.06 4.68 11.86
N GLY A 191 -8.91 4.02 12.05
CA GLY A 191 -8.85 2.69 12.65
C GLY A 191 -9.47 2.63 14.06
N LYS A 192 -9.16 3.62 14.91
CA LYS A 192 -9.75 3.70 16.26
C LYS A 192 -11.26 3.89 16.25
N VAL A 193 -11.81 4.56 15.24
CA VAL A 193 -13.26 4.75 15.10
C VAL A 193 -13.93 3.48 14.58
N LEU A 194 -13.32 2.83 13.59
CA LEU A 194 -13.85 1.61 12.96
C LEU A 194 -13.79 0.39 13.89
N PHE A 195 -12.71 0.22 14.66
CA PHE A 195 -12.46 -0.96 15.51
C PHE A 195 -12.62 -0.67 17.00
N ARG A 196 -13.42 0.34 17.35
CA ARG A 196 -13.62 0.82 18.74
C ARG A 196 -14.21 -0.24 19.71
N GLN A 197 -14.62 -1.41 19.22
CA GLN A 197 -15.39 -2.40 19.97
C GLN A 197 -14.59 -3.62 20.48
N ASP A 198 -13.37 -3.88 20.00
CA ASP A 198 -12.63 -5.11 20.37
C ASP A 198 -11.82 -5.01 21.66
N SER A 199 -11.81 -3.87 22.35
CA SER A 199 -11.05 -3.68 23.61
C SER A 199 -11.85 -3.97 24.88
N ARG A 200 -12.96 -4.72 24.79
CA ARG A 200 -13.84 -5.01 25.94
C ARG A 200 -14.20 -6.49 26.14
N SER A 201 -13.59 -7.43 25.42
CA SER A 201 -13.73 -8.87 25.70
C SER A 201 -12.48 -9.45 26.33
#